data_AF-A0A392TYU4-F1
#
_entry.id   AF-A0A392TYU4-F1
#
_cell.length_a   1.000
_cell.length_b   1.000
_cell.length_c   1.000
_cell.angle_alpha   90.00
_cell.angle_beta   90.00
_cell.angle_gamma   90.00
#
_symmetry.space_group_name_H-M   'P 1'
#
loop_
_entity.id
_entity.type
_entity.pdbx_description
1 polymer ?
#
loop_
_entity_poly.entity_id
_entity_poly.type
_entity_poly.pdbx_seq_one_letter_code
_entity_poly.pdbx_strand_id
1 'polypeptide(L)' 'MNMKQVNESVKEHAELFAVFASLKLESKVKMEELPVVCEFPGVFPGDV' A
#
# COMPACT_ATOMS: atom_id res chain seq x y z
N MET A 1 7.22 14.09 -25.32
CA MET A 1 6.17 14.04 -24.28
C MET A 1 5.53 15.41 -24.20
N ASN A 2 4.20 15.54 -24.30
CA ASN A 2 3.52 16.85 -24.23
C ASN A 2 2.94 17.11 -22.84
N MET A 3 2.63 18.37 -22.52
CA MET A 3 2.16 18.75 -21.19
C MET A 3 0.80 18.14 -20.80
N LYS A 4 -0.10 17.90 -21.77
CA LYS A 4 -1.38 17.20 -21.57
C LYS A 4 -1.16 15.74 -21.17
N GLN A 5 -0.27 15.02 -21.87
CA GLN A 5 0.08 13.63 -21.52
C GLN A 5 0.76 13.53 -20.16
N VAL A 6 1.63 14.47 -19.81
CA VAL A 6 2.25 14.52 -18.48
C VAL A 6 1.19 14.73 -17.41
N ASN A 7 0.25 15.64 -17.62
CA ASN A 7 -0.82 15.94 -16.66
C ASN A 7 -1.81 14.78 -16.50
N GLU A 8 -2.19 14.12 -17.60
CA GLU A 8 -3.01 12.91 -17.57
C GLU A 8 -2.32 11.75 -16.83
N SER A 9 -1.03 11.54 -17.09
CA SER A 9 -0.24 10.52 -16.40
C SER A 9 -0.12 10.80 -14.89
N VAL A 10 0.12 12.05 -14.49
CA VAL A 10 0.19 12.44 -13.07
C VAL A 10 -1.17 12.24 -12.37
N LYS A 11 -2.28 12.54 -13.06
CA LYS A 11 -3.62 12.34 -12.51
C LYS A 11 -3.96 10.87 -12.32
N GLU A 12 -3.65 10.02 -13.30
CA GLU A 12 -3.82 8.56 -13.20
C GLU A 12 -2.99 7.98 -12.04
N HIS A 13 -1.75 8.45 -11.86
CA HIS A 13 -0.91 8.03 -10.75
C HIS A 13 -1.43 8.56 -9.39
N ALA A 14 -2.07 9.72 -9.35
CA ALA A 14 -2.66 10.25 -8.11
C ALA A 14 -3.76 9.34 -7.55
N GLU A 15 -4.56 8.73 -8.41
CA GLU A 15 -5.57 7.75 -8.02
C GLU A 15 -4.92 6.47 -7.46
N LEU A 16 -3.86 5.98 -8.11
CA LEU A 16 -3.06 4.85 -7.62
C LEU A 16 -2.42 5.14 -6.26
N PHE A 17 -1.89 6.36 -6.06
CA PHE A 17 -1.33 6.80 -4.78
C PHE A 17 -2.40 6.89 -3.69
N ALA A 18 -3.63 7.33 -4.01
CA ALA A 18 -4.73 7.37 -3.06
C ALA A 18 -5.16 5.96 -2.60
N VAL A 19 -5.22 4.99 -3.52
CA VAL A 19 -5.45 3.58 -3.19
C VAL A 19 -4.33 3.06 -2.29
N PHE A 20 -3.08 3.30 -2.64
CA PHE A 20 -1.93 2.83 -1.86
C PHE A 20 -1.86 3.45 -0.46
N ALA A 21 -2.16 4.75 -0.34
CA ALA A 21 -2.25 5.43 0.94
C ALA A 21 -3.39 4.90 1.82
N SER A 22 -4.53 4.55 1.22
CA SER A 22 -5.66 3.94 1.92
C SER A 22 -5.29 2.54 2.44
N LEU A 23 -4.64 1.73 1.60
CA LEU A 23 -4.11 0.41 2.00
C LEU A 23 -3.05 0.53 3.11
N LYS A 24 -2.19 1.56 3.07
CA LYS A 24 -1.22 1.84 4.14
C LYS A 24 -1.88 2.31 5.44
N LEU A 25 -3.03 2.99 5.35
CA LEU A 25 -3.83 3.40 6.51
C LEU A 25 -4.56 2.20 7.13
N GLU A 26 -5.10 1.29 6.31
CA GLU A 26 -5.67 0.01 6.76
C GLU A 26 -4.60 -0.92 7.34
N SER A 27 -3.39 -0.91 6.76
CA SER A 27 -2.19 -1.61 7.27
C SER A 27 -1.69 -1.10 8.62
N LYS A 28 -2.29 -0.04 9.17
CA LYS A 28 -2.02 0.42 10.54
C LYS A 28 -2.82 -0.38 11.59
N VAL A 29 -3.72 -1.27 11.15
CA VAL A 29 -4.06 -2.47 11.94
C VAL A 29 -2.76 -3.16 12.27
N LYS A 30 -2.54 -3.49 13.55
CA LYS A 30 -1.31 -4.18 13.96
C LYS A 30 -1.14 -5.39 13.07
N MET A 31 -0.08 -5.40 12.27
CA MET A 31 0.18 -6.46 11.29
C MET A 31 0.24 -7.83 11.98
N GLU A 32 0.68 -7.81 13.24
CA GLU A 32 0.57 -8.84 14.28
C GLU A 32 -0.80 -9.55 14.38
N GLU A 33 -1.91 -8.84 14.15
CA GLU A 33 -3.29 -9.37 14.32
C GLU A 33 -3.84 -10.02 13.04
N LEU A 34 -3.11 -9.93 11.92
CA LEU A 34 -3.54 -10.58 10.67
C LEU A 34 -3.35 -12.11 10.78
N PRO A 35 -4.37 -12.92 10.39
CA PRO A 35 -4.31 -14.38 10.49
C PRO A 35 -3.06 -14.98 9.82
N VAL A 36 -2.66 -14.44 8.67
CA VAL A 36 -1.46 -14.90 7.94
C VAL A 36 -0.15 -14.67 8.70
N VAL A 37 -0.06 -13.61 9.51
CA VAL A 37 1.14 -13.32 10.31
C VAL A 37 1.21 -14.27 11.51
N CYS A 38 0.06 -14.56 12.12
CA CYS A 38 -0.06 -15.56 13.19
C CYS A 38 0.22 -17.00 12.70
N GLU A 39 -0.21 -17.35 11.48
CA GLU A 39 0.01 -18.67 10.87
C GLU A 39 1.45 -18.88 10.41
N PHE A 40 2.18 -17.80 10.05
CA PHE A 40 3.53 -17.87 9.48
C PHE A 40 4.53 -16.93 10.19
N PRO A 41 4.81 -17.13 11.48
CA PRO A 41 5.65 -16.21 12.27
C PRO A 41 7.11 -16.14 11.82
N GLY A 42 7.64 -17.18 11.17
CA GLY A 42 9.03 -17.21 10.65
C GLY A 42 9.23 -16.48 9.32
N VAL A 43 8.14 -16.08 8.64
CA VAL A 43 8.19 -15.38 7.34
C VAL A 43 8.23 -13.87 7.54
N PHE A 44 7.74 -13.37 8.68
CA PHE A 44 7.66 -11.94 9.02
C PHE A 44 8.44 -11.59 10.31
N PRO A 45 9.74 -11.92 10.43
CA PRO A 45 10.50 -11.80 11.69
C PRO A 45 10.77 -10.36 12.17
N GLY A 46 10.27 -9.33 11.47
CA GLY A 46 10.38 -7.92 11.87
C GLY A 46 9.06 -7.14 11.84
N ASP A 47 7.95 -7.81 11.53
CA ASP A 47 6.60 -7.21 11.46
C ASP A 47 5.70 -7.64 12.63
N VAL A 48 6.30 -8.32 13.62
CA VAL A 48 5.70 -8.73 14.92
C VAL A 48 6.43 -8.09 16.09
#